data_AF-A0A1Y2HDX1-F1
#
_entry.id   AF-A0A1Y2HDX1-F1
#
_cell.length_a   1.000
_cell.length_b   1.000
_cell.length_c   1.000
_cell.angle_alpha   90.00
_cell.angle_beta   90.00
_cell.angle_gamma   90.00
#
_symmetry.space_group_name_H-M   'P 1'
#
loop_
_entity.id
_entity.type
_entity.pdbx_description
1 polymer ?
#
loop_
_entity_poly.entity_id
_entity_poly.type
_entity_poly.pdbx_seq_one_letter_code
_entity_poly.pdbx_strand_id
1 'polypeptide(L)'
;MTSMSTPQPNYFGRLVILLSLALLAHAGYSAFEHIAYLKSTDRVQDGLTLDIVLEALVATALCLVGLVLVADPLMEIALESELSKQSRDVFDARPSYRSLGHRGRHFGQVLAQAVNQ
;
A
#
# COMPACT_ATOMS: atom_id res chain seq x y z
N MET A 1 -12.86 -17.61 -3.51
CA MET A 1 -12.62 -16.42 -2.67
C MET A 1 -11.12 -16.22 -2.63
N THR A 2 -10.62 -15.42 -3.56
CA THR A 2 -9.21 -15.02 -3.62
C THR A 2 -8.88 -14.37 -2.28
N SER A 3 -7.89 -14.90 -1.56
CA SER A 3 -7.29 -14.14 -0.48
C SER A 3 -6.67 -12.92 -1.14
N MET A 4 -7.34 -11.77 -1.09
CA MET A 4 -6.65 -10.49 -1.20
C MET A 4 -5.55 -10.58 -0.15
N SER A 5 -4.31 -10.82 -0.58
CA SER A 5 -3.17 -10.66 0.31
C SER A 5 -3.20 -9.19 0.68
N THR A 6 -3.72 -8.88 1.87
CA THR A 6 -3.63 -7.52 2.37
C THR A 6 -2.15 -7.19 2.37
N PRO A 7 -1.71 -6.15 1.64
CA PRO A 7 -0.31 -5.81 1.59
C PRO A 7 0.21 -5.70 3.01
N GLN A 8 1.23 -6.50 3.33
CA GLN A 8 1.82 -6.45 4.65
C GLN A 8 2.38 -5.04 4.84
N PRO A 9 2.03 -4.34 5.92
CA PRO A 9 2.43 -2.96 6.10
C PRO A 9 3.96 -2.90 6.15
N ASN A 10 4.57 -2.34 5.10
CA ASN A 10 6.01 -2.19 5.04
C ASN A 10 6.43 -0.99 5.90
N TYR A 11 6.55 -1.21 7.20
CA TYR A 11 6.85 -0.17 8.20
C TYR A 11 8.16 0.55 7.89
N PHE A 12 9.16 -0.18 7.37
CA PHE A 12 10.44 0.41 6.97
C PHE A 12 10.26 1.43 5.85
N GLY A 13 9.54 1.08 4.77
CA GLY A 13 9.27 2.02 3.68
C GLY A 13 8.49 3.26 4.16
N ARG A 14 7.53 3.08 5.06
CA ARG A 14 6.79 4.20 5.68
C ARG A 14 7.69 5.10 6.52
N LEU A 15 8.63 4.54 7.29
CA LEU A 15 9.62 5.32 8.05
C LEU A 15 10.53 6.13 7.13
N VAL A 16 10.99 5.53 6.02
CA VAL A 16 11.79 6.22 5.01
C VAL A 16 11.01 7.39 4.39
N ILE A 17 9.73 7.19 4.06
CA ILE A 17 8.87 8.27 3.55
C ILE A 17 8.74 9.39 4.59
N LEU A 18 8.43 9.06 5.85
CA LEU A 18 8.30 10.07 6.92
C LEU A 18 9.59 10.87 7.11
N LEU A 19 10.73 10.20 7.13
CA LEU A 19 12.03 10.83 7.25
C LEU A 19 12.33 11.74 6.04
N SER A 20 12.06 11.26 4.84
CA SER A 20 12.26 12.04 3.60
C SER A 20 11.37 13.28 3.55
N LEU A 21 10.14 13.19 4.05
CA LEU A 21 9.21 14.32 4.12
C LEU A 21 9.67 15.36 5.15
N ALA A 22 10.20 14.90 6.29
CA ALA A 22 10.79 15.78 7.29
C ALA A 22 12.05 16.50 6.75
N LEU A 23 12.92 15.80 6.04
CA LEU A 23 14.10 16.40 5.38
C LEU A 23 13.68 17.40 4.29
N LEU A 24 12.67 17.07 3.49
CA LEU A 24 12.18 17.97 2.45
C LEU A 24 11.55 19.23 3.04
N ALA A 25 10.81 19.09 4.15
CA ALA A 25 10.28 20.22 4.90
C ALA A 25 11.42 21.07 5.51
N HIS A 26 12.49 20.44 6.00
CA HIS A 26 13.67 21.12 6.50
C HIS A 26 14.35 21.96 5.41
N ALA A 27 14.64 21.36 4.26
CA ALA A 27 15.22 22.06 3.11
C ALA A 27 14.32 23.22 2.63
N GLY A 28 13.00 23.02 2.64
CA GLY A 28 12.03 24.07 2.32
C GLY A 28 12.04 25.22 3.31
N TYR A 29 12.18 24.94 4.61
CA TYR A 29 12.35 25.97 5.64
C TYR A 29 13.66 26.74 5.46
N SER A 30 14.77 26.05 5.24
CA SER A 30 16.08 26.67 4.97
C SER A 30 16.05 27.56 3.73
N ALA A 31 15.38 27.12 2.65
CA ALA A 31 15.19 27.93 1.46
C ALA A 31 14.35 29.19 1.74
N PHE A 32 13.27 29.06 2.52
CA PHE A 32 12.42 30.18 2.90
C PHE A 32 13.19 31.22 3.71
N GLU A 33 13.93 30.79 4.73
CA GLU A 33 14.74 31.67 5.57
C GLU A 33 15.84 32.35 4.75
N HIS A 34 16.52 31.59 3.88
CA HIS A 34 17.56 32.14 3.01
C HIS A 34 17.03 33.22 2.06
N ILE A 35 15.87 32.99 1.44
CA ILE A 35 15.21 33.98 0.58
C ILE A 35 14.76 35.20 1.40
N ALA A 36 14.24 35.01 2.61
CA ALA A 36 13.86 36.11 3.49
C ALA A 36 15.07 36.98 3.87
N TYR A 37 16.21 36.36 4.15
CA TYR A 37 17.48 37.03 4.43
C TYR A 37 18.01 37.81 3.22
N LEU A 38 17.98 37.22 2.03
CA LEU A 38 18.41 37.89 0.80
C LEU A 38 17.59 39.15 0.52
N LYS A 39 16.28 39.09 0.80
CA LYS A 39 15.36 40.24 0.66
C LYS A 39 15.63 41.35 1.68
N SER A 40 15.96 41.01 2.92
CA SER A 40 16.24 42.03 3.95
C SER A 40 17.59 42.71 3.78
N THR A 41 18.53 42.05 3.11
CA THR A 41 19.91 42.55 2.92
C THR A 41 20.13 43.18 1.54
N ASP A 42 19.07 43.34 0.73
CA ASP A 42 19.10 43.82 -0.67
C ASP A 42 20.05 43.03 -1.59
N ARG A 43 20.34 41.77 -1.22
CA ARG A 43 21.23 40.86 -1.97
C ARG A 43 20.46 39.86 -2.82
N VAL A 44 19.33 40.27 -3.38
CA VAL A 44 18.39 39.39 -4.11
C VAL A 44 19.03 38.72 -5.35
N GLN A 45 20.20 39.20 -5.80
CA GLN A 45 20.97 38.63 -6.91
C GLN A 45 21.70 37.34 -6.52
N ASP A 46 21.99 37.15 -5.24
CA ASP A 46 22.61 35.91 -4.76
C ASP A 46 21.50 34.84 -4.75
N GLY A 47 21.62 33.84 -5.64
CA GLY A 47 20.67 32.74 -5.75
C GLY A 47 20.71 31.79 -4.54
N LEU A 48 19.98 30.68 -4.62
CA LEU A 48 19.98 29.67 -3.56
C LEU A 48 21.36 28.99 -3.43
N THR A 49 21.78 28.71 -2.20
CA THR A 49 23.02 27.97 -1.95
C THR A 49 22.91 26.52 -2.44
N LEU A 50 24.04 25.99 -2.92
CA LEU A 50 24.12 24.64 -3.49
C LEU A 50 23.76 23.56 -2.46
N ASP A 51 24.07 23.79 -1.17
CA ASP A 51 23.76 22.88 -0.08
C ASP A 51 22.25 22.62 0.06
N ILE A 52 21.43 23.67 0.08
CA ILE A 52 19.96 23.57 0.15
C ILE A 52 19.40 22.81 -1.07
N VAL A 53 19.96 23.07 -2.25
CA VAL A 53 19.56 22.39 -3.49
C VAL A 53 19.87 20.89 -3.41
N LEU A 54 21.07 20.52 -2.94
CA LEU A 54 21.44 19.12 -2.77
C LEU A 54 20.59 18.43 -1.72
N GLU A 55 20.32 19.09 -0.58
CA GLU A 55 19.49 18.53 0.47
C GLU A 55 18.06 18.25 -0.02
N ALA A 56 17.44 19.19 -0.72
CA ALA A 56 16.12 19.00 -1.32
C ALA A 56 16.10 17.86 -2.37
N LEU A 57 17.16 17.74 -3.16
CA LEU A 57 17.29 16.71 -4.20
C LEU A 57 17.47 15.31 -3.58
N VAL A 58 18.27 15.20 -2.52
CA VAL A 58 18.45 13.97 -1.74
C VAL A 58 17.15 13.58 -1.04
N ALA A 59 16.46 14.53 -0.39
CA ALA A 59 15.19 14.28 0.27
C ALA A 59 14.13 13.78 -0.73
N THR A 60 14.08 14.37 -1.92
CA THR A 60 13.18 13.95 -3.00
C THR A 60 13.52 12.54 -3.50
N ALA A 61 14.80 12.23 -3.72
CA ALA A 61 15.24 10.89 -4.12
C ALA A 61 14.89 9.82 -3.07
N LEU A 62 15.09 10.11 -1.78
CA LEU A 62 14.70 9.22 -0.69
C LEU A 62 13.19 8.99 -0.64
N CYS A 63 12.39 10.02 -0.90
CA CYS A 63 10.93 9.90 -0.97
C CYS A 63 10.50 8.94 -2.09
N LEU A 64 11.11 9.05 -3.28
CA LEU A 64 10.85 8.14 -4.39
C LEU A 64 11.22 6.69 -4.05
N VAL A 65 12.37 6.47 -3.43
CA VAL A 65 12.79 5.13 -2.97
C VAL A 65 11.81 4.58 -1.94
N GLY A 66 11.42 5.39 -0.95
CA GLY A 66 10.43 5.01 0.06
C GLY A 66 9.08 4.62 -0.55
N LEU A 67 8.63 5.36 -1.57
CA LEU A 67 7.37 5.08 -2.27
C LEU A 67 7.41 3.73 -3.00
N VAL A 68 8.51 3.43 -3.69
CA VAL A 68 8.71 2.13 -4.36
C VAL A 68 8.74 0.97 -3.35
N LEU A 69 9.31 1.16 -2.16
CA LEU A 69 9.32 0.13 -1.12
C LEU A 69 7.95 -0.15 -0.51
N VAL A 70 7.04 0.82 -0.52
CA VAL A 70 5.67 0.68 0.00
C VAL A 70 4.71 0.17 -1.09
N ALA A 71 5.06 0.31 -2.37
CA ALA A 71 4.25 -0.15 -3.48
C ALA A 71 4.00 -1.67 -3.40
N ASP A 72 2.76 -2.07 -3.66
CA ASP A 72 2.35 -3.47 -3.73
C ASP A 72 2.95 -4.11 -5.00
N PRO A 73 3.42 -5.37 -4.96
CA PRO A 73 3.77 -6.11 -6.17
C PRO A 73 2.68 -6.04 -7.24
N LEU A 74 3.11 -6.03 -8.50
CA LEU A 74 2.20 -6.10 -9.63
C LEU A 74 1.49 -7.45 -9.63
N MET A 75 0.17 -7.44 -9.85
CA MET A 75 -0.59 -8.66 -10.06
C MET A 75 -0.18 -9.35 -11.36
N GLU A 76 -0.19 -10.68 -11.33
CA GLU A 76 0.02 -11.50 -12.51
C GLU A 76 -1.20 -11.42 -13.43
N ILE A 77 -0.98 -11.23 -14.74
CA ILE A 77 -2.05 -11.08 -15.75
C ILE A 77 -2.43 -12.46 -16.35
N ALA A 78 -1.61 -13.49 -16.15
CA ALA A 78 -1.83 -14.80 -16.73
C ALA A 78 -3.04 -15.51 -16.11
N LEU A 79 -4.10 -15.68 -16.90
CA LEU A 79 -5.31 -16.36 -16.44
C LEU A 79 -5.05 -17.82 -16.06
N GLU A 80 -4.09 -18.48 -16.72
CA GLU A 80 -3.70 -19.87 -16.40
C GLU A 80 -3.16 -20.01 -14.97
N SER A 81 -2.33 -19.06 -14.52
CA SER A 81 -1.78 -19.11 -13.16
C SER A 81 -2.87 -18.90 -12.11
N GLU A 82 -3.84 -18.01 -12.38
CA GLU A 82 -5.00 -17.81 -11.52
C GLU A 82 -5.94 -19.02 -11.50
N LEU A 83 -6.24 -19.61 -12.67
CA LEU A 83 -7.07 -20.81 -12.78
C LEU A 83 -6.44 -22.03 -12.10
N SER A 84 -5.11 -22.15 -12.11
CA SER A 84 -4.39 -23.24 -11.44
C SER A 84 -4.54 -23.22 -9.91
N LYS A 85 -4.76 -22.04 -9.32
CA LYS A 85 -4.95 -21.85 -7.87
C LYS A 85 -6.37 -22.20 -7.40
N GLN A 86 -7.33 -22.27 -8.32
CA GLN A 86 -8.74 -22.49 -8.00
C GLN A 86 -9.08 -23.99 -8.02
N SER A 87 -9.71 -24.50 -6.95
CA SER A 87 -10.15 -25.89 -6.89
C SER A 87 -11.38 -26.16 -7.77
N ARG A 88 -11.46 -27.38 -8.29
CA ARG A 88 -12.61 -27.83 -9.11
C ARG A 88 -13.93 -27.72 -8.35
N ASP A 89 -13.92 -27.94 -7.04
CA ASP A 89 -15.10 -27.83 -6.19
C ASP A 89 -15.67 -26.40 -6.16
N VAL A 90 -14.82 -25.38 -6.18
CA VAL A 90 -15.25 -23.98 -6.26
C VAL A 90 -15.84 -23.66 -7.63
N PHE A 91 -15.29 -24.27 -8.70
CA PHE A 91 -15.82 -24.12 -10.05
C PHE A 91 -17.16 -24.84 -10.24
N ASP A 92 -17.31 -26.02 -9.63
CA ASP A 92 -18.53 -26.83 -9.71
C ASP A 92 -19.65 -26.34 -8.77
N ALA A 93 -19.29 -25.63 -7.71
CA ALA A 93 -20.24 -24.93 -6.85
C ALA A 93 -20.92 -23.79 -7.62
N ARG A 94 -21.97 -24.11 -8.39
CA ARG A 94 -22.81 -23.15 -9.11
C ARG A 94 -23.81 -22.52 -8.13
N PRO A 95 -23.57 -21.31 -7.60
CA PRO A 95 -24.37 -20.78 -6.49
C PRO A 95 -25.81 -20.47 -6.93
N SER A 96 -25.97 -20.09 -8.20
CA SER A 96 -27.26 -19.83 -8.85
C SER A 96 -28.13 -21.08 -9.01
N TYR A 97 -27.55 -22.28 -8.98
CA TYR A 97 -28.25 -23.56 -9.19
C TYR A 97 -28.17 -24.48 -7.97
N ARG A 98 -28.02 -23.90 -6.77
CA ARG A 98 -27.91 -24.69 -5.54
C ARG A 98 -29.26 -25.32 -5.20
N SER A 99 -29.33 -26.66 -5.25
CA SER A 99 -30.51 -27.38 -4.76
C SER A 99 -30.54 -27.36 -3.23
N LEU A 100 -31.68 -27.03 -2.63
CA LEU A 100 -31.86 -27.00 -1.16
C LEU A 100 -32.42 -28.33 -0.60
N GLY A 101 -32.73 -29.29 -1.48
CA GLY A 101 -33.28 -30.61 -1.17
C GLY A 101 -32.22 -31.71 -1.02
N HIS A 102 -31.05 -31.40 -0.48
CA HIS A 102 -29.96 -32.37 -0.31
C HIS A 102 -30.00 -33.06 1.07
N ARG A 103 -29.38 -34.24 1.18
CA ARG A 103 -29.34 -35.08 2.40
C ARG A 103 -28.85 -34.33 3.64
N GLY A 104 -27.94 -33.36 3.46
CA GLY A 104 -27.45 -32.49 4.54
C GLY A 104 -28.53 -31.73 5.30
N ARG A 105 -29.69 -31.45 4.70
CA ARG A 105 -30.83 -30.83 5.40
C ARG A 105 -31.40 -31.75 6.50
N HIS A 106 -31.51 -33.05 6.22
CA HIS A 106 -32.00 -34.03 7.18
C HIS A 106 -30.98 -34.26 8.30
N PHE A 107 -29.69 -34.39 7.94
CA PHE A 107 -28.63 -34.53 8.94
C PHE A 107 -28.50 -33.30 9.84
N GLY A 108 -28.63 -32.08 9.31
CA GLY A 108 -28.59 -30.85 10.11
C GLY A 108 -29.76 -30.76 11.10
N GLN A 109 -30.95 -31.22 10.72
CA GLN A 109 -32.12 -31.26 11.61
C GLN A 109 -31.93 -32.26 12.75
N VAL A 110 -31.41 -33.46 12.45
CA VAL A 110 -31.10 -34.48 13.48
C VAL A 110 -30.04 -33.98 14.47
N LEU A 111 -29.00 -33.30 13.97
CA LEU A 111 -27.92 -32.75 14.81
C LEU A 111 -28.43 -31.60 15.71
N ALA A 112 -29.29 -30.74 15.18
CA ALA A 112 -29.92 -29.67 15.95
C ALA A 112 -30.83 -30.21 17.06
N GLN A 113 -31.48 -31.35 16.85
CA GLN A 113 -32.29 -32.02 17.87
C GLN A 113 -31.42 -32.68 18.96
N ALA A 114 -30.27 -33.24 18.59
CA ALA A 114 -29.35 -33.88 19.54
C ALA A 114 -28.59 -32.89 20.43
N VAL A 115 -28.41 -31.63 19.99
CA VAL A 115 -27.73 -30.57 20.78
C VAL A 115 -28.67 -29.88 21.78
N ASN A 116 -29.98 -29.92 21.54
CA ASN A 116 -30.99 -29.23 22.36
C ASN A 116 -31.66 -30.16 23.39
N GLN A 117 -31.09 -31.36 23.57
CA GLN A 117 -31.39 -32.32 24.63
C GLN A 117 -30.24 -32.33 25.63
#